data_AF-A0A3D4XRF2-F1
#
_entry.id   AF-A0A3D4XRF2-F1
#
_cell.length_a   1.000
_cell.length_b   1.000
_cell.length_c   1.000
_cell.angle_alpha   90.00
_cell.angle_beta   90.00
_cell.angle_gamma   90.00
#
_symmetry.space_group_name_H-M   'P 1'
#
loop_
_entity.id
_entity.type
_entity.pdbx_description
1 polymer ?
#
loop_
_entity_poly.entity_id
_entity_poly.type
_entity_poly.pdbx_seq_one_letter_code
_entity_poly.pdbx_strand_id
1 'polypeptide(L)'
;MLPLSLYIHIPWCLKKCPYCDFNSHALKQTLPEQQYVDCLLADLARDVERYHIKRPLESLFIGGGTPSLFSPRALDNLLSGVQQQLVFSSDIEITLEANPGTFEQAKFAEFRAIGINRLSIGIQSFDDALLAQLGRVH
;
A
#
# COMPACT_ATOMS: atom_id res chain seq x y z
N MET A 1 17.28 -18.94 -8.80
CA MET A 1 17.04 -17.62 -9.44
C MET A 1 16.80 -16.63 -8.32
N LEU A 2 17.28 -15.38 -8.40
CA LEU A 2 17.02 -14.40 -7.34
C LEU A 2 15.52 -14.05 -7.32
N PRO A 3 14.86 -14.01 -6.14
CA PRO A 3 13.46 -13.57 -6.02
C PRO A 3 13.25 -12.15 -6.55
N LEU A 4 12.08 -11.89 -7.16
CA LEU A 4 11.63 -10.55 -7.52
C LEU A 4 10.57 -10.09 -6.52
N SER A 5 10.74 -8.88 -6.02
CA SER A 5 9.78 -8.22 -5.12
C SER A 5 9.47 -6.83 -5.64
N LEU A 6 8.23 -6.38 -5.44
CA LEU A 6 7.75 -5.05 -5.83
C LEU A 6 7.33 -4.29 -4.58
N TYR A 7 7.88 -3.08 -4.43
CA TYR A 7 7.44 -2.12 -3.42
C TYR A 7 6.71 -0.98 -4.11
N ILE A 8 5.50 -0.68 -3.65
CA ILE A 8 4.69 0.44 -4.13
C ILE A 8 4.52 1.42 -2.97
N HIS A 9 4.90 2.67 -3.21
CA HIS A 9 4.79 3.73 -2.22
C HIS A 9 3.50 4.52 -2.42
N ILE A 10 2.72 4.72 -1.35
CA ILE A 10 1.55 5.62 -1.32
C ILE A 10 1.80 6.68 -0.24
N PRO A 11 2.07 7.95 -0.59
CA PRO A 11 2.60 8.95 0.34
C PRO A 11 1.53 9.73 1.12
N TRP A 12 0.28 9.27 1.23
CA TRP A 12 -0.78 10.01 1.94
C TRP A 12 -1.13 9.42 3.29
N CYS A 13 -1.32 10.28 4.29
CA CYS A 13 -1.83 9.94 5.62
C CYS A 13 -3.03 10.83 5.95
N LEU A 14 -3.97 10.38 6.79
CA LEU A 14 -5.03 11.26 7.33
C LEU A 14 -4.42 12.43 8.09
N LYS A 15 -3.41 12.14 8.90
CA LYS A 15 -2.63 13.10 9.68
C LYS A 15 -1.18 12.66 9.67
N LYS A 16 -0.27 13.59 9.43
CA LYS A 16 1.17 13.31 9.56
C LYS A 16 1.54 13.28 11.04
N CYS A 17 2.12 12.17 11.50
CA CYS A 17 2.57 12.05 12.88
C CYS A 17 3.82 12.93 13.10
N PRO A 18 3.97 13.60 14.26
CA PRO A 18 5.10 14.52 14.49
C PRO A 18 6.48 13.87 14.41
N TYR A 19 6.55 12.57 14.69
CA TYR A 19 7.79 11.78 14.66
C TYR A 19 8.06 11.11 13.30
N CYS A 20 7.13 11.21 12.34
CA CYS A 20 7.21 10.47 11.09
C CYS A 20 8.19 11.13 10.11
N ASP A 21 9.31 10.45 9.86
CA ASP A 21 10.33 10.81 8.88
C ASP A 21 10.10 10.20 7.48
N PHE A 22 9.14 9.27 7.36
CA PHE A 22 8.74 8.73 6.05
C PHE A 22 8.28 9.83 5.09
N ASN A 23 8.56 9.61 3.80
CA ASN A 23 8.01 10.42 2.71
C ASN A 23 6.47 10.26 2.71
N SER A 24 5.82 11.22 3.35
CA SER A 24 4.39 11.20 3.57
C SER A 24 3.85 12.61 3.76
N HIS A 25 2.60 12.78 3.37
CA HIS A 25 1.89 14.05 3.36
C HIS A 25 0.52 13.86 3.99
N ALA A 26 0.13 14.81 4.85
CA ALA A 26 -1.23 14.87 5.34
C ALA A 26 -2.18 15.13 4.17
N LEU A 27 -3.30 14.41 4.14
CA LEU A 27 -4.33 14.56 3.14
C LEU A 27 -4.98 15.96 3.27
N LYS A 28 -4.82 16.80 2.25
CA LYS A 28 -5.40 18.17 2.21
C LYS A 28 -6.65 18.26 1.32
N GLN A 29 -6.82 17.29 0.42
CA GLN A 29 -7.83 17.25 -0.64
C GLN A 29 -8.24 15.80 -0.89
N THR A 30 -9.23 15.54 -1.74
CA THR A 30 -9.58 14.18 -2.16
C THR A 30 -8.37 13.46 -2.77
N LEU A 31 -8.21 12.17 -2.45
CA LEU A 31 -7.14 11.35 -3.01
C LEU A 31 -7.29 11.25 -4.55
N PRO A 32 -6.24 11.54 -5.33
CA PRO A 32 -6.25 11.36 -6.78
C PRO A 32 -5.98 9.89 -7.13
N GLU A 33 -6.79 8.96 -6.60
CA GLU A 33 -6.51 7.52 -6.63
C GLU A 33 -6.25 7.00 -8.04
N GLN A 34 -7.17 7.28 -8.97
CA GLN A 34 -7.07 6.81 -10.35
C GLN A 34 -5.82 7.36 -11.04
N GLN A 35 -5.62 8.68 -10.99
CA GLN A 35 -4.46 9.32 -11.61
C GLN A 35 -3.14 8.77 -11.05
N TYR A 36 -3.09 8.53 -9.74
CA TYR A 36 -1.89 7.99 -9.10
C TYR A 36 -1.62 6.53 -9.52
N VAL A 37 -2.67 5.69 -9.54
CA VAL A 37 -2.56 4.30 -10.01
C VAL A 37 -2.10 4.26 -11.48
N ASP A 38 -2.66 5.11 -12.34
CA ASP A 38 -2.26 5.19 -13.74
C ASP A 38 -0.78 5.55 -13.88
N CYS A 39 -0.30 6.53 -13.10
CA CYS A 39 1.12 6.88 -13.07
C CYS A 39 2.01 5.72 -12.60
N LEU A 40 1.64 5.03 -11.51
CA LEU A 40 2.39 3.89 -10.99
C LEU A 40 2.49 2.75 -12.01
N LEU A 41 1.39 2.44 -12.70
CA LEU A 41 1.36 1.39 -13.74
C LEU A 41 2.20 1.78 -14.96
N ALA A 42 2.23 3.07 -15.32
CA ALA A 42 3.08 3.57 -16.41
C ALA A 42 4.57 3.57 -16.02
N ASP A 43 4.91 3.86 -14.76
CA ASP A 43 6.27 3.70 -14.23
C ASP A 43 6.70 2.22 -14.27
N LEU A 44 5.85 1.31 -13.81
CA LEU A 44 6.11 -0.12 -13.83
C LEU A 44 6.37 -0.63 -15.25
N ALA A 45 5.56 -0.21 -16.23
CA ALA A 45 5.70 -0.64 -17.62
C ALA A 45 7.09 -0.29 -18.17
N ARG A 46 7.56 0.93 -17.87
CA ARG A 46 8.91 1.38 -18.24
C ARG A 46 10.01 0.57 -17.57
N ASP A 47 9.84 0.21 -16.30
CA ASP A 47 10.82 -0.61 -15.58
C ASP A 47 10.84 -2.06 -16.08
N VAL A 48 9.69 -2.66 -16.34
CA VAL A 48 9.57 -4.01 -16.90
C VAL A 48 10.30 -4.10 -18.25
N GLU A 49 10.10 -3.13 -19.13
CA GLU A 49 10.80 -3.03 -20.41
C GLU A 49 12.31 -2.82 -20.21
N ARG A 50 12.70 -1.78 -19.45
CA ARG A 50 14.11 -1.41 -19.22
C ARG A 50 14.95 -2.56 -18.69
N TYR A 51 14.41 -3.30 -17.72
CA TYR A 51 15.12 -4.40 -17.06
C TYR A 51 14.82 -5.78 -17.64
N HIS A 52 14.01 -5.86 -18.71
CA HIS A 52 13.62 -7.11 -19.37
C HIS A 52 13.12 -8.16 -18.36
N ILE A 53 12.24 -7.75 -17.45
CA ILE A 53 11.79 -8.60 -16.34
C ILE A 53 10.95 -9.76 -16.88
N LYS A 54 11.41 -11.00 -16.64
CA LYS A 54 10.71 -12.24 -17.06
C LYS A 54 10.41 -13.21 -15.91
N ARG A 55 10.91 -12.90 -14.72
CA ARG A 55 10.80 -13.75 -13.53
C ARG A 55 9.51 -13.42 -12.77
N PRO A 56 8.87 -14.41 -12.15
CA PRO A 56 7.63 -14.19 -11.41
C PRO A 56 7.87 -13.27 -10.20
N LEU A 57 6.85 -12.50 -9.85
CA LEU A 57 6.80 -11.66 -8.67
C LEU A 57 6.43 -12.51 -7.45
N GLU A 58 7.32 -12.57 -6.46
CA GLU A 58 7.16 -13.38 -5.24
C GLU A 58 6.48 -12.60 -4.11
N SER A 59 6.65 -11.29 -4.08
CA SER A 59 6.04 -10.44 -3.06
C SER A 59 5.75 -9.03 -3.58
N LEU A 60 4.61 -8.48 -3.16
CA LEU A 60 4.21 -7.11 -3.40
C LEU A 60 3.91 -6.44 -2.05
N PHE A 61 4.60 -5.34 -1.75
CA PHE A 61 4.39 -4.57 -0.52
C PHE A 61 3.91 -3.16 -0.87
N ILE A 62 2.71 -2.81 -0.40
CA ILE A 62 2.14 -1.47 -0.56
C ILE A 62 2.30 -0.74 0.78
N GLY A 63 3.19 0.25 0.81
CA GLY A 63 3.59 0.98 2.03
C GLY A 63 3.68 2.48 1.86
N GLY A 64 4.10 3.17 2.92
CA GLY A 64 4.48 4.59 2.88
C GLY A 64 3.77 5.42 3.94
N GLY A 65 2.73 6.13 3.53
CA GLY A 65 1.88 6.88 4.43
C GLY A 65 0.84 5.96 5.07
N THR A 66 -0.34 5.89 4.47
CA THR A 66 -1.42 4.99 4.87
C THR A 66 -2.11 4.47 3.61
N PRO A 67 -1.52 3.45 2.95
CA PRO A 67 -2.08 2.83 1.75
C PRO A 67 -3.55 2.42 1.86
N SER A 68 -3.97 1.95 3.04
CA SER A 68 -5.36 1.57 3.34
C SER A 68 -6.39 2.71 3.24
N LEU A 69 -5.94 3.96 3.06
CA LEU A 69 -6.85 5.07 2.73
C LEU A 69 -7.43 4.95 1.33
N PHE A 70 -6.69 4.35 0.39
CA PHE A 70 -7.21 4.10 -0.95
C PHE A 70 -8.46 3.21 -0.89
N SER A 71 -9.36 3.40 -1.85
CA SER A 71 -10.53 2.54 -2.00
C SER A 71 -10.11 1.11 -2.41
N PRO A 72 -10.87 0.08 -2.00
CA PRO A 72 -10.65 -1.29 -2.49
C PRO A 72 -10.63 -1.36 -4.02
N ARG A 73 -11.50 -0.60 -4.70
CA ARG A 73 -11.52 -0.48 -6.15
C ARG A 73 -10.21 0.06 -6.74
N ALA A 74 -9.61 1.08 -6.14
CA ALA A 74 -8.35 1.62 -6.63
C ALA A 74 -7.19 0.64 -6.44
N LEU A 75 -7.16 -0.07 -5.30
CA LEU A 75 -6.16 -1.11 -5.07
C LEU A 75 -6.36 -2.32 -5.99
N ASP A 76 -7.61 -2.69 -6.29
CA ASP A 76 -7.93 -3.75 -7.26
C ASP A 76 -7.43 -3.41 -8.67
N ASN A 77 -7.69 -2.17 -9.11
CA ASN A 77 -7.18 -1.64 -10.38
C ASN A 77 -5.65 -1.70 -10.43
N LEU A 78 -4.98 -1.31 -9.33
CA LEU A 78 -3.53 -1.38 -9.22
C LEU A 78 -3.03 -2.82 -9.32
N LEU A 79 -3.55 -3.74 -8.50
CA LEU A 79 -3.11 -5.14 -8.48
C LEU A 79 -3.35 -5.84 -9.82
N SER A 80 -4.53 -5.64 -10.41
CA SER A 80 -4.86 -6.14 -11.74
C SER A 80 -3.91 -5.58 -12.81
N GLY A 81 -3.59 -4.29 -12.75
CA GLY A 81 -2.65 -3.65 -13.66
C GLY A 81 -1.22 -4.16 -13.51
N VAL A 82 -0.77 -4.47 -12.29
CA VAL A 82 0.54 -5.10 -12.04
C VAL A 82 0.54 -6.52 -12.60
N GLN A 83 -0.51 -7.31 -12.36
CA GLN A 83 -0.62 -8.70 -12.84
C GLN A 83 -0.65 -8.80 -14.37
N GLN A 84 -1.16 -7.78 -15.07
CA GLN A 84 -1.09 -7.70 -16.53
C GLN A 84 0.33 -7.51 -17.07
N GLN A 85 1.23 -6.95 -16.26
CA GLN A 85 2.61 -6.63 -16.66
C GLN A 85 3.64 -7.63 -16.12
N LEU A 86 3.34 -8.27 -14.98
CA LEU A 86 4.20 -9.20 -14.28
C LEU A 86 3.45 -10.48 -13.93
N VAL A 87 4.10 -11.62 -14.16
CA VAL A 87 3.57 -12.92 -13.72
C VAL A 87 3.68 -13.01 -12.20
N PHE A 88 2.58 -13.31 -11.50
CA PHE A 88 2.61 -13.56 -10.06
C PHE A 88 2.98 -15.01 -9.77
N SER A 89 3.74 -15.26 -8.70
CA SER A 89 3.87 -16.63 -8.18
C SER A 89 2.54 -17.10 -7.60
N SER A 90 2.35 -18.42 -7.55
CA SER A 90 1.11 -19.04 -7.04
C SER A 90 0.86 -18.78 -5.57
N ASP A 91 1.92 -18.48 -4.82
CA ASP A 91 1.97 -18.26 -3.38
C ASP A 91 2.42 -16.83 -3.02
N ILE A 92 2.25 -15.89 -3.96
CA ILE A 92 2.64 -14.48 -3.80
C ILE A 92 2.12 -13.89 -2.48
N GLU A 93 3.02 -13.22 -1.74
CA GLU A 93 2.63 -12.40 -0.59
C GLU A 93 2.24 -10.99 -1.09
N ILE A 94 1.02 -10.55 -0.81
CA ILE A 94 0.55 -9.19 -1.08
C ILE A 94 0.24 -8.52 0.24
N THR A 95 1.14 -7.62 0.66
CA THR A 95 1.06 -6.89 1.92
C THR A 95 0.54 -5.48 1.73
N LEU A 96 -0.42 -5.08 2.58
CA LEU A 96 -0.91 -3.70 2.68
C LEU A 96 -0.59 -3.14 4.07
N GLU A 97 0.05 -1.95 4.12
CA GLU A 97 0.12 -1.17 5.37
C GLU A 97 -1.23 -0.54 5.71
N ALA A 98 -1.63 -0.69 6.98
CA ALA A 98 -2.87 -0.14 7.52
C ALA A 98 -2.67 0.38 8.94
N ASN A 99 -3.60 1.25 9.38
CA ASN A 99 -3.74 1.63 10.78
C ASN A 99 -4.92 0.86 11.41
N PRO A 100 -4.94 0.66 12.73
CA PRO A 100 -6.02 -0.04 13.44
C PRO A 100 -7.33 0.75 13.53
N GLY A 101 -7.47 1.89 12.82
CA GLY A 101 -8.66 2.74 12.86
C GLY A 101 -9.93 2.04 12.36
N THR A 102 -11.08 2.47 12.87
CA THR A 102 -12.40 1.89 12.52
C THR A 102 -12.72 2.01 11.03
N PHE A 103 -12.21 3.04 10.36
CA PHE A 103 -12.43 3.28 8.93
C PHE A 103 -11.78 2.20 8.06
N GLU A 104 -10.55 1.81 8.39
CA GLU A 104 -9.80 0.79 7.67
C GLU A 104 -10.34 -0.61 7.91
N GLN A 105 -10.76 -0.91 9.14
CA GLN A 105 -11.29 -2.24 9.52
C GLN A 105 -12.49 -2.66 8.66
N ALA A 106 -13.38 -1.71 8.35
CA ALA A 106 -14.55 -1.98 7.52
C ALA A 106 -14.18 -2.46 6.10
N LYS A 107 -13.01 -2.09 5.59
CA LYS A 107 -12.54 -2.42 4.24
C LYS A 107 -11.71 -3.70 4.18
N PHE A 108 -11.30 -4.29 5.31
CA PHE A 108 -10.37 -5.43 5.32
C PHE A 108 -10.91 -6.65 4.56
N ALA A 109 -12.22 -6.90 4.64
CA ALA A 109 -12.85 -7.97 3.88
C ALA A 109 -12.76 -7.72 2.36
N GLU A 110 -12.95 -6.47 1.93
CA GLU A 110 -12.83 -6.07 0.52
C GLU A 110 -11.39 -6.14 0.04
N PHE A 111 -10.42 -5.70 0.86
CA PHE A 111 -8.99 -5.85 0.58
C PHE A 111 -8.60 -7.33 0.42
N ARG A 112 -9.12 -8.20 1.29
CA ARG A 112 -8.88 -9.64 1.15
C ARG A 112 -9.48 -10.20 -0.13
N ALA A 113 -10.67 -9.74 -0.52
CA ALA A 113 -11.35 -10.20 -1.73
C ALA A 113 -10.58 -9.87 -3.02
N ILE A 114 -9.80 -8.79 -3.04
CA ILE A 114 -8.97 -8.37 -4.18
C ILE A 114 -7.55 -8.97 -4.16
N GLY A 115 -7.27 -9.90 -3.23
CA GLY A 115 -6.02 -10.66 -3.19
C GLY A 115 -4.99 -10.19 -2.16
N ILE A 116 -5.25 -9.13 -1.39
CA ILE A 116 -4.36 -8.73 -0.29
C ILE A 116 -4.44 -9.81 0.79
N ASN A 117 -3.30 -10.43 1.09
CA ASN A 117 -3.25 -11.61 1.96
C ASN A 117 -2.43 -11.42 3.23
N ARG A 118 -1.78 -10.26 3.41
CA ARG A 118 -1.09 -9.85 4.63
C ARG A 118 -1.34 -8.37 4.95
N LEU A 119 -1.49 -8.05 6.23
CA LEU A 119 -1.56 -6.66 6.72
C LEU A 119 -0.33 -6.36 7.57
N SER A 120 0.23 -5.17 7.39
CA SER A 120 1.22 -4.57 8.29
C SER A 120 0.53 -3.45 9.07
N ILE A 121 0.31 -3.66 10.38
CA ILE A 121 -0.47 -2.73 11.21
C ILE A 121 0.47 -1.90 12.06
N GLY A 122 0.51 -0.59 11.83
CA GLY A 122 1.17 0.32 12.74
C GLY A 122 0.33 0.47 14.01
N ILE A 123 0.77 -0.11 15.14
CA ILE A 123 0.16 0.09 16.46
C ILE A 123 0.89 1.17 17.26
N GLN A 124 2.23 1.14 17.23
CA GLN A 124 3.16 1.99 18.01
C GLN A 124 3.13 1.73 19.52
N SER A 125 1.97 1.79 20.16
CA SER A 125 1.80 1.53 21.59
C SER A 125 0.40 1.01 21.89
N PHE A 126 0.23 0.33 23.02
CA PHE A 126 -1.07 -0.02 23.61
C PHE A 126 -1.42 0.87 24.82
N ASP A 127 -0.64 1.92 25.06
CA ASP A 127 -0.85 2.91 26.12
C ASP A 127 -1.40 4.21 25.51
N ASP A 128 -2.64 4.54 25.87
CA ASP A 128 -3.37 5.70 25.38
C ASP A 128 -2.65 7.03 25.68
N ALA A 129 -1.93 7.14 26.80
CA ALA A 129 -1.20 8.34 27.15
C ALA A 129 0.01 8.54 26.22
N LEU A 130 0.71 7.45 25.88
CA LEU A 130 1.80 7.49 24.90
C LEU A 130 1.27 7.78 23.49
N LEU A 131 0.15 7.18 23.09
CA LEU A 131 -0.48 7.42 21.79
C LEU A 131 -0.89 8.89 21.62
N ALA A 132 -1.46 9.49 22.67
CA ALA A 132 -1.80 10.91 22.70
C ALA A 132 -0.56 11.81 22.56
N GLN A 133 0.54 11.49 23.25
CA GLN A 133 1.82 12.22 23.12
C GLN A 133 2.41 12.10 21.71
N LEU A 134 2.31 10.91 21.10
CA LEU A 134 2.73 10.65 19.72
C LEU A 134 1.79 11.27 18.68
N GLY A 135 0.67 11.87 19.10
CA GLY A 135 -0.30 12.52 18.23
C GLY A 135 -1.07 11.55 17.33
N ARG A 136 -1.14 10.27 17.71
CA ARG A 136 -1.87 9.21 17.02
C ARG A 136 -3.38 9.44 17.11
N VAL A 137 -4.12 8.84 16.18
CA VAL A 137 -5.58 9.03 16.01
C VAL A 137 -6.38 7.82 16.48
N HIS A 138 -5.72 6.88 17.16
CA HIS A 138 -6.25 5.71 17.83
C HIS A 138 -5.37 5.39 19.02
#